data_AF-A0A257JFZ1-F1
#
_entry.id   AF-A0A257JFZ1-F1
#
_cell.length_a   1.000
_cell.length_b   1.000
_cell.length_c   1.000
_cell.angle_alpha   90.00
_cell.angle_beta   90.00
_cell.angle_gamma   90.00
#
_symmetry.space_group_name_H-M   'P 1'
#
loop_
_entity.id
_entity.type
_entity.pdbx_description
1 polymer ?
#
loop_
_entity_poly.entity_id
_entity_poly.type
_entity_poly.pdbx_seq_one_letter_code
_entity_poly.pdbx_strand_id
1 'polypeptide(L)'
;MPTALPKKRQPDDIVNRVKRGLCGYISYLAACEMNSAFSEYVLYEPILRILLSRGFDARCEHECPGIRQPTTGDKKRLDFVAARGTVHLAIEVKWAKKSYLNVAADVDKLVAVSATYKFVKPLLVVFGRKSHLQSLTIKQTNLREIGTARYADLGQTRYGCRVYTLK
;
A
#
# COMPACT_ATOMS: atom_id res chain seq x y z
N MET A 1 -16.95 34.87 -3.19
CA MET A 1 -15.96 34.14 -2.37
C MET A 1 -16.02 32.67 -2.74
N PRO A 2 -14.91 32.00 -3.08
CA PRO A 2 -14.95 30.58 -3.38
C PRO A 2 -15.24 29.80 -2.10
N THR A 3 -16.43 29.22 -2.03
CA THR A 3 -16.85 28.28 -0.99
C THR A 3 -15.89 27.10 -0.96
N ALA A 4 -15.12 27.00 0.12
CA ALA A 4 -14.19 25.91 0.35
C ALA A 4 -14.95 24.57 0.24
N LEU A 5 -14.56 23.75 -0.73
CA LEU A 5 -15.06 22.39 -0.86
C LEU A 5 -14.87 21.65 0.47
N PRO A 6 -15.86 20.86 0.93
CA PRO A 6 -15.78 20.17 2.19
C PRO A 6 -14.52 19.30 2.22
N LYS A 7 -13.74 19.46 3.29
CA LYS A 7 -12.47 18.77 3.55
C LYS A 7 -12.73 17.26 3.53
N LYS A 8 -12.56 16.60 2.37
CA LYS A 8 -12.73 15.14 2.25
C LYS A 8 -11.91 14.45 3.34
N ARG A 9 -12.54 13.50 4.03
CA ARG A 9 -12.02 12.75 5.18
C ARG A 9 -10.56 12.32 4.95
N GLN A 10 -9.68 12.67 5.90
CA GLN A 10 -8.22 12.56 5.76
C GLN A 10 -7.67 11.17 5.38
N PRO A 11 -8.25 10.02 5.82
CA PRO A 11 -7.72 8.70 5.47
C PRO A 11 -7.99 8.26 4.02
N ASP A 12 -9.08 8.73 3.41
CA ASP A 12 -9.38 8.38 2.01
C ASP A 12 -8.57 9.25 1.04
N ASP A 13 -8.17 10.45 1.48
CA ASP A 13 -7.22 11.30 0.74
C ASP A 13 -5.85 10.62 0.62
N ILE A 14 -5.30 10.08 1.72
CA ILE A 14 -3.97 9.44 1.68
C ILE A 14 -3.96 8.17 0.83
N VAL A 15 -4.98 7.31 0.93
CA VAL A 15 -5.10 6.10 0.10
C VAL A 15 -5.16 6.46 -1.39
N ASN A 16 -5.94 7.48 -1.75
CA ASN A 16 -6.01 7.92 -3.15
C ASN A 16 -4.69 8.52 -3.65
N ARG A 17 -3.96 9.24 -2.79
CA ARG A 17 -2.64 9.76 -3.14
C ARG A 17 -1.64 8.64 -3.36
N VAL A 18 -1.56 7.67 -2.44
CA VAL A 18 -0.69 6.48 -2.58
C VAL A 18 -1.00 5.76 -3.90
N LYS A 19 -2.28 5.48 -4.18
CA LYS A 19 -2.69 4.87 -5.45
C LYS A 19 -2.20 5.65 -6.67
N ARG A 20 -2.42 6.96 -6.71
CA ARG A 20 -2.01 7.82 -7.85
C ARG A 20 -0.51 7.92 -7.99
N GLY A 21 0.20 8.13 -6.88
CA GLY A 21 1.64 8.29 -6.87
C GLY A 21 2.36 7.02 -7.29
N LEU A 22 1.95 5.85 -6.77
CA LEU A 22 2.50 4.57 -7.22
C LEU A 22 2.27 4.35 -8.71
N CYS A 23 1.04 4.52 -9.19
CA CYS A 23 0.73 4.34 -10.61
C CYS A 23 1.54 5.29 -11.49
N GLY A 24 1.55 6.58 -11.16
CA GLY A 24 2.27 7.60 -11.95
C GLY A 24 3.77 7.39 -11.94
N TYR A 25 4.36 7.23 -10.76
CA TYR A 25 5.81 7.10 -10.57
C TYR A 25 6.36 5.86 -11.28
N ILE A 26 5.76 4.69 -11.04
CA ILE A 26 6.25 3.46 -11.66
C ILE A 26 5.97 3.41 -13.16
N SER A 27 4.84 3.96 -13.62
CA SER A 27 4.60 4.06 -15.07
C SER A 27 5.61 4.98 -15.74
N TYR A 28 6.04 6.05 -15.06
CA TYR A 28 7.10 6.94 -15.55
C TYR A 28 8.43 6.20 -15.64
N LEU A 29 8.86 5.53 -14.57
CA LEU A 29 10.11 4.74 -14.60
C LEU A 29 10.08 3.66 -15.68
N ALA A 30 8.92 3.05 -15.91
CA ALA A 30 8.75 2.05 -16.97
C ALA A 30 8.86 2.66 -18.37
N ALA A 31 8.35 3.89 -18.57
CA ALA A 31 8.51 4.64 -19.81
C ALA A 31 9.97 5.07 -20.06
N CYS A 32 10.76 5.21 -18.99
CA CYS A 32 12.22 5.39 -19.05
C CYS A 32 12.99 4.06 -19.17
N GLU A 33 12.31 2.95 -19.49
CA GLU A 33 12.91 1.61 -19.69
C GLU A 33 13.63 1.02 -18.47
N MET A 34 13.36 1.53 -17.26
CA MET A 34 14.00 1.07 -16.02
C MET A 34 13.45 -0.24 -15.45
N ASN A 35 12.71 -1.02 -16.26
CA ASN A 35 11.98 -2.20 -15.82
C ASN A 35 12.87 -3.29 -15.20
N SER A 36 14.13 -3.39 -15.63
CA SER A 36 15.10 -4.36 -15.11
C SER A 36 15.51 -4.07 -13.66
N ALA A 37 15.39 -2.83 -13.20
CA ALA A 37 15.71 -2.42 -11.83
C ALA A 37 14.52 -2.58 -10.87
N PHE A 38 13.36 -3.05 -11.35
CA PHE A 38 12.15 -3.11 -10.54
C PHE A 38 12.19 -4.23 -9.50
N SER A 39 12.21 -3.81 -8.24
CA SER A 39 12.01 -4.64 -7.06
C SER A 39 10.81 -4.13 -6.25
N GLU A 40 10.35 -4.86 -5.24
CA GLU A 40 9.28 -4.35 -4.36
C GLU A 40 9.68 -3.03 -3.66
N TYR A 41 10.97 -2.83 -3.39
CA TYR A 41 11.50 -1.60 -2.79
C TYR A 41 11.35 -0.35 -3.68
N VAL A 42 11.22 -0.50 -5.00
CA VAL A 42 10.93 0.68 -5.86
C VAL A 42 9.54 1.27 -5.57
N LEU A 43 8.65 0.47 -4.98
CA LEU A 43 7.32 0.93 -4.55
C LEU A 43 7.39 1.72 -3.24
N TYR A 44 8.47 1.60 -2.47
CA TYR A 44 8.55 2.20 -1.14
C TYR A 44 8.72 3.73 -1.23
N GLU A 45 9.59 4.18 -2.13
CA GLU A 45 9.91 5.59 -2.33
C GLU A 45 8.66 6.47 -2.52
N PRO A 46 7.74 6.17 -3.47
CA PRO A 46 6.58 7.02 -3.66
C PRO A 46 5.62 6.97 -2.47
N ILE A 47 5.48 5.83 -1.78
CA ILE A 47 4.66 5.72 -0.57
C ILE A 47 5.23 6.61 0.52
N LEU A 48 6.52 6.49 0.81
CA LEU A 48 7.21 7.26 1.84
C LEU A 48 7.15 8.75 1.55
N ARG A 49 7.46 9.18 0.31
CA ARG A 49 7.38 10.58 -0.11
C ARG A 49 5.97 11.16 0.10
N ILE A 50 4.93 10.39 -0.23
CA ILE A 50 3.54 10.81 -0.04
C ILE A 50 3.18 10.91 1.44
N LEU A 51 3.60 9.96 2.27
CA LEU A 51 3.33 10.02 3.72
C LEU A 51 4.02 11.24 4.35
N LEU A 52 5.33 11.41 4.10
CA LEU A 52 6.13 12.51 4.66
C LEU A 52 5.64 13.89 4.18
N SER A 53 5.36 14.06 2.89
CA SER A 53 4.83 15.33 2.35
C SER A 53 3.42 15.69 2.88
N ARG A 54 2.72 14.71 3.47
CA ARG A 54 1.43 14.93 4.14
C ARG A 54 1.60 15.05 5.66
N GLY A 55 2.83 15.13 6.16
CA GLY A 55 3.14 15.35 7.59
C GLY A 55 2.89 14.11 8.45
N PHE A 56 2.94 12.91 7.89
CA PHE A 56 3.02 11.69 8.69
C PHE A 56 4.47 11.48 9.15
N ASP A 57 4.67 11.08 10.40
CA ASP A 57 5.88 10.36 10.82
C ASP A 57 5.75 8.94 10.27
N ALA A 58 6.66 8.54 9.38
CA ALA A 58 6.60 7.27 8.67
C ALA A 58 7.91 6.49 8.85
N ARG A 59 7.79 5.21 9.18
CA ARG A 59 8.91 4.30 9.36
C ARG A 59 8.70 3.06 8.49
N CYS A 60 9.73 2.70 7.75
CA CYS A 60 9.74 1.47 6.96
C CYS A 60 10.22 0.29 7.82
N GLU A 61 9.87 -0.93 7.42
CA GLU A 61 10.44 -2.16 7.98
C GLU A 61 10.30 -2.24 9.50
N HIS A 62 9.12 -1.84 10.00
CA HIS A 62 8.84 -1.76 11.42
C HIS A 62 8.54 -3.16 11.97
N GLU A 63 9.14 -3.54 13.10
CA GLU A 63 8.87 -4.84 13.71
C GLU A 63 7.37 -5.04 13.96
N CYS A 64 6.82 -6.16 13.49
CA CYS A 64 5.39 -6.41 13.56
C CYS A 64 4.98 -6.74 15.00
N PRO A 65 4.12 -5.93 15.64
CA PRO A 65 3.64 -6.20 16.98
C PRO A 65 2.64 -7.37 16.97
N GLY A 66 2.48 -8.03 18.11
CA GLY A 66 1.52 -9.12 18.28
C GLY A 66 1.89 -10.43 17.56
N ILE A 67 3.04 -10.48 16.88
CA ILE A 67 3.58 -11.70 16.26
C ILE A 67 4.84 -12.12 17.01
N ARG A 68 4.93 -13.43 17.30
CA ARG A 68 6.16 -14.02 17.85
C ARG A 68 7.30 -13.85 16.85
N GLN A 69 8.30 -13.08 17.25
CA GLN A 69 9.52 -12.92 16.45
C GLN A 69 10.32 -14.23 16.45
N PRO A 70 10.88 -14.63 15.31
CA PRO A 70 11.75 -15.79 15.26
C PRO A 70 13.02 -15.53 16.08
N THR A 71 13.54 -16.55 16.75
CA THR A 71 14.80 -16.47 17.51
C THR A 71 16.02 -16.35 16.60
N THR A 72 15.93 -16.88 15.37
CA THR A 72 16.96 -16.82 14.33
C THR A 72 16.32 -16.50 12.97
N GLY A 73 17.06 -15.81 12.09
CA GLY A 73 16.59 -15.43 10.75
C GLY A 73 15.85 -14.10 10.70
N ASP A 74 15.11 -13.88 9.60
CA ASP A 74 14.49 -12.59 9.31
C ASP A 74 13.31 -12.28 10.25
N LYS A 75 13.38 -11.11 10.88
CA LYS A 75 12.30 -10.58 11.70
C LYS A 75 11.03 -10.38 10.88
N LYS A 76 9.87 -10.58 11.52
CA LYS A 76 8.58 -10.25 10.92
C LYS A 76 8.36 -8.75 11.05
N ARG A 77 8.35 -8.05 9.92
CA ARG A 77 8.22 -6.60 9.83
C ARG A 77 7.04 -6.21 8.95
N LEU A 78 6.42 -5.09 9.30
CA LEU A 78 5.49 -4.33 8.47
C LEU A 78 6.30 -3.46 7.51
N ASP A 79 5.88 -3.37 6.25
CA ASP A 79 6.58 -2.53 5.26
C ASP A 79 6.55 -1.06 5.69
N PHE A 80 5.41 -0.57 6.19
CA PHE A 80 5.31 0.76 6.79
C PHE A 80 4.42 0.81 8.03
N VAL A 81 4.81 1.68 8.95
CA VAL A 81 3.91 2.30 9.92
C VAL A 81 3.95 3.82 9.74
N ALA A 82 2.81 4.48 9.86
CA ALA A 82 2.74 5.93 9.73
C ALA A 82 1.72 6.56 10.69
N ALA A 83 2.05 7.70 11.28
CA ALA A 83 1.18 8.40 12.23
C ALA A 83 1.10 9.90 11.95
N ARG A 84 -0.10 10.48 12.05
CA ARG A 84 -0.34 11.92 12.03
C ARG A 84 -1.56 12.28 12.87
N GLY A 85 -1.34 12.91 14.01
CA GLY A 85 -2.41 13.20 14.97
C GLY A 85 -3.13 11.91 15.38
N THR A 86 -4.43 11.83 15.18
CA THR A 86 -5.25 10.64 15.50
C THR A 86 -5.28 9.58 14.40
N VAL A 87 -4.61 9.80 13.27
CA VAL A 87 -4.59 8.86 12.14
C VAL A 87 -3.32 8.01 12.21
N HIS A 88 -3.49 6.70 12.39
CA HIS A 88 -2.42 5.72 12.38
C HIS A 88 -2.65 4.70 11.26
N LEU A 89 -1.61 4.38 10.51
CA LEU A 89 -1.63 3.45 9.39
C LEU A 89 -0.60 2.35 9.61
N ALA A 90 -0.96 1.11 9.29
CA ALA A 90 -0.03 0.01 9.09
C ALA A 90 -0.21 -0.45 7.64
N ILE A 91 0.87 -0.50 6.87
CA ILE A 91 0.82 -0.74 5.43
C ILE A 91 1.71 -1.92 5.08
N GLU A 92 1.13 -2.86 4.33
CA GLU A 92 1.83 -3.91 3.60
C GLU A 92 1.72 -3.61 2.10
N VAL A 93 2.77 -3.87 1.35
CA VAL A 93 2.88 -3.62 -0.08
C VAL A 93 3.10 -4.93 -0.80
N LYS A 94 2.43 -5.12 -1.94
CA LYS A 94 2.62 -6.33 -2.74
C LYS A 94 2.64 -6.05 -4.22
N TRP A 95 3.65 -6.61 -4.90
CA TRP A 95 3.68 -6.63 -6.36
C TRP A 95 2.93 -7.83 -6.93
N ALA A 96 1.77 -7.59 -7.54
CA ALA A 96 1.02 -8.56 -8.33
C ALA A 96 1.69 -8.83 -9.71
N LYS A 97 2.57 -9.84 -9.75
CA LYS A 97 3.21 -10.32 -10.98
C LYS A 97 2.32 -11.23 -11.84
N LYS A 98 1.16 -11.64 -11.30
CA LYS A 98 0.13 -12.46 -11.97
C LYS A 98 -1.24 -12.11 -11.38
N SER A 99 -2.31 -12.61 -12.00
CA SER A 99 -3.70 -12.40 -11.55
C SER A 99 -4.07 -13.15 -10.27
N TYR A 100 -3.21 -14.02 -9.76
CA TYR A 100 -3.40 -14.70 -8.48
C TYR A 100 -2.37 -14.23 -7.45
N LEU A 101 -2.84 -13.76 -6.29
CA LEU A 101 -1.97 -13.26 -5.23
C LEU A 101 -2.27 -13.94 -3.91
N ASN A 102 -1.25 -14.60 -3.35
CA ASN A 102 -1.27 -15.10 -1.99
C ASN A 102 -0.70 -14.02 -1.05
N VAL A 103 -1.54 -13.57 -0.12
CA VAL A 103 -1.22 -12.51 0.84
C VAL A 103 -1.45 -12.96 2.29
N ALA A 104 -1.49 -14.28 2.55
CA ALA A 104 -1.77 -14.82 3.89
C ALA A 104 -0.86 -14.21 4.96
N ALA A 105 0.46 -14.27 4.77
CA ALA A 105 1.43 -13.73 5.73
C ALA A 105 1.32 -12.21 5.91
N ASP A 106 1.01 -11.48 4.84
CA ASP A 106 0.83 -10.02 4.90
C ASP A 106 -0.45 -9.68 5.67
N VAL A 107 -1.52 -10.46 5.47
CA VAL A 107 -2.79 -10.33 6.22
C VAL A 107 -2.61 -10.70 7.69
N ASP A 108 -1.85 -11.74 8.01
CA ASP A 108 -1.58 -12.14 9.41
C ASP A 108 -0.87 -11.01 10.17
N LYS A 109 0.12 -10.34 9.53
CA LYS A 109 0.76 -9.13 10.06
C LYS A 109 -0.24 -8.00 10.34
N LEU A 110 -1.10 -7.72 9.37
CA LEU A 110 -2.13 -6.68 9.49
C LEU A 110 -3.18 -6.99 10.56
N VAL A 111 -3.55 -8.26 10.74
CA VAL A 111 -4.46 -8.70 11.81
C VAL A 111 -3.79 -8.50 13.18
N ALA A 112 -2.54 -8.94 13.34
CA ALA A 112 -1.82 -8.83 14.60
C ALA A 112 -1.62 -7.38 15.06
N VAL A 113 -1.24 -6.47 14.15
CA VAL A 113 -1.12 -5.05 14.47
C VAL A 113 -2.45 -4.41 14.84
N SER A 114 -3.55 -4.80 14.17
CA SER A 114 -4.89 -4.28 14.47
C SER A 114 -5.41 -4.76 15.83
N ALA A 115 -5.06 -5.99 16.22
CA ALA A 115 -5.38 -6.52 17.55
C ALA A 115 -4.55 -5.82 18.65
N THR A 116 -3.32 -5.42 18.34
CA THR A 116 -2.41 -4.77 19.29
C THR A 116 -2.74 -3.27 19.47
N TYR A 117 -3.09 -2.57 18.39
CA TYR A 117 -3.35 -1.13 18.40
C TYR A 117 -4.75 -0.79 17.92
N LYS A 118 -5.63 -0.37 18.85
CA LYS A 118 -7.08 -0.15 18.58
C LYS A 118 -7.41 0.87 17.49
N PHE A 119 -6.52 1.83 17.19
CA PHE A 119 -6.78 2.93 16.26
C PHE A 119 -5.92 2.89 15.00
N VAL A 120 -5.21 1.79 14.74
CA VAL A 120 -4.43 1.62 13.52
C VAL A 120 -5.35 1.19 12.38
N LYS A 121 -5.18 1.80 11.21
CA LYS A 121 -5.85 1.37 9.98
C LYS A 121 -4.91 0.43 9.21
N PRO A 122 -5.21 -0.88 9.14
CA PRO A 122 -4.44 -1.83 8.35
C PRO A 122 -4.74 -1.66 6.87
N LEU A 123 -3.69 -1.55 6.05
CA LEU A 123 -3.79 -1.36 4.61
C LEU A 123 -2.89 -2.38 3.88
N LEU A 124 -3.47 -3.09 2.92
CA LEU A 124 -2.72 -3.89 1.95
C LEU A 124 -2.75 -3.16 0.60
N VAL A 125 -1.60 -2.69 0.15
CA VAL A 125 -1.40 -1.97 -1.10
C VAL A 125 -0.91 -2.94 -2.16
N VAL A 126 -1.77 -3.27 -3.13
CA VAL A 126 -1.42 -4.18 -4.23
C VAL A 126 -1.16 -3.37 -5.50
N PHE A 127 0.06 -3.49 -6.02
CA PHE A 127 0.52 -2.83 -7.23
C PHE A 127 0.82 -3.85 -8.32
N GLY A 128 0.61 -3.51 -9.59
CA GLY A 128 0.94 -4.43 -10.68
C GLY A 128 0.47 -3.94 -12.05
N ARG A 129 0.70 -4.76 -13.09
CA ARG A 129 0.18 -4.47 -14.44
C ARG A 129 -1.35 -4.47 -14.42
N LYS A 130 -1.97 -3.60 -15.21
CA LYS A 130 -3.42 -3.49 -15.33
C LYS A 130 -4.08 -4.85 -15.65
N SER A 131 -3.51 -5.61 -16.58
CA SER A 131 -3.98 -6.94 -16.96
C SER A 131 -4.00 -7.93 -15.78
N HIS A 132 -3.04 -7.83 -14.85
CA HIS A 132 -3.00 -8.68 -13.66
C HIS A 132 -4.00 -8.20 -12.60
N LEU A 133 -4.19 -6.88 -12.47
CA LEU A 133 -5.03 -6.29 -11.45
C LEU A 133 -6.53 -6.37 -11.73
N GLN A 134 -6.92 -6.34 -13.02
CA GLN A 134 -8.32 -6.42 -13.44
C GLN A 134 -8.95 -7.78 -13.13
N SER A 135 -8.18 -8.85 -13.30
CA SER A 135 -8.58 -10.23 -12.98
C SER A 135 -7.99 -10.72 -11.66
N LEU A 136 -7.55 -9.80 -10.79
CA LEU A 136 -6.86 -10.15 -9.56
C LEU A 136 -7.79 -10.89 -8.61
N THR A 137 -7.43 -12.14 -8.32
CA THR A 137 -7.99 -12.96 -7.27
C THR A 137 -7.03 -12.98 -6.08
N ILE A 138 -7.49 -12.42 -4.97
CA ILE A 138 -6.82 -12.53 -3.68
C ILE A 138 -7.50 -13.67 -2.93
N LYS A 139 -6.76 -14.75 -2.68
CA LYS A 139 -7.20 -15.78 -1.75
C LYS A 139 -7.09 -15.15 -0.37
N GLN A 140 -8.16 -14.53 0.15
CA GLN A 140 -8.42 -14.12 1.53
C GLN A 140 -9.77 -13.39 1.63
N THR A 141 -10.66 -13.87 2.50
CA THR A 141 -12.06 -13.41 2.57
C THR A 141 -12.28 -12.23 3.52
N ASN A 142 -11.31 -11.96 4.41
CA ASN A 142 -11.36 -10.90 5.42
C ASN A 142 -10.86 -9.53 4.90
N LEU A 143 -10.69 -9.37 3.60
CA LEU A 143 -10.27 -8.11 2.98
C LEU A 143 -11.43 -7.42 2.26
N ARG A 144 -11.49 -6.09 2.39
CA ARG A 144 -12.38 -5.19 1.64
C ARG A 144 -11.54 -4.17 0.88
N GLU A 145 -11.81 -4.00 -0.41
CA GLU A 145 -11.17 -2.94 -1.20
C GLU A 145 -11.68 -1.55 -0.78
N ILE A 146 -10.76 -0.59 -0.64
CA ILE A 146 -11.08 0.82 -0.36
C ILE A 146 -11.18 1.57 -1.69
N GLY A 147 -12.39 1.99 -2.06
CA GLY A 147 -12.64 2.74 -3.29
C GLY A 147 -12.30 1.93 -4.55
N THR A 148 -12.05 2.61 -5.67
CA THR A 148 -11.75 1.95 -6.96
C THR A 148 -10.25 1.78 -7.17
N ALA A 149 -9.87 0.80 -7.99
CA ALA A 149 -8.53 0.72 -8.56
C ALA A 149 -8.14 2.04 -9.28
N ARG A 150 -6.85 2.36 -9.29
CA ARG A 150 -6.29 3.45 -10.11
C ARG A 150 -5.28 2.88 -11.08
N TYR A 151 -5.24 3.44 -12.27
CA TYR A 151 -4.30 3.07 -13.32
C TYR A 151 -3.65 4.33 -13.88
N ALA A 152 -2.41 4.22 -14.30
CA ALA A 152 -1.74 5.21 -15.11
C ALA A 152 -1.37 4.57 -16.45
N ASP A 153 -1.54 5.34 -17.52
CA ASP A 153 -1.20 4.95 -18.87
C ASP A 153 -0.30 6.02 -19.46
N LEU A 154 0.97 5.67 -19.67
CA LEU A 154 1.98 6.53 -20.28
C LEU A 154 2.50 5.91 -21.59
N GLY A 155 1.64 5.16 -22.30
CA GLY A 155 1.92 4.67 -23.65
C GLY A 155 2.74 3.38 -23.74
N GLN A 156 3.33 2.92 -22.63
CA GLN A 156 4.06 1.65 -22.55
C GLN A 156 3.27 0.60 -21.77
N THR A 157 3.72 0.26 -20.55
CA THR A 157 3.02 -0.66 -19.67
C THR A 157 2.04 0.09 -18.78
N ARG A 158 0.76 -0.30 -18.83
CA ARG A 158 -0.27 0.22 -17.94
C ARG A 158 -0.13 -0.41 -16.56
N TYR A 159 0.29 0.36 -15.58
CA TYR A 159 0.34 -0.07 -14.18
C TYR A 159 -0.86 0.44 -13.39
N GLY A 160 -1.18 -0.26 -12.30
CA GLY A 160 -2.27 0.09 -11.41
C GLY A 160 -1.97 -0.20 -9.95
N CYS A 161 -2.87 0.29 -9.11
CA CYS A 161 -2.85 0.11 -7.68
C CYS A 161 -4.28 -0.12 -7.14
N ARG A 162 -4.42 -1.16 -6.33
CA ARG A 162 -5.60 -1.50 -5.53
C ARG A 162 -5.20 -1.46 -4.06
N VAL A 163 -6.08 -1.02 -3.18
CA VAL A 163 -5.80 -0.96 -1.74
C VAL A 163 -6.94 -1.61 -0.99
N TYR A 164 -6.60 -2.50 -0.09
CA TYR A 164 -7.52 -3.27 0.73
C TYR A 164 -7.31 -2.95 2.20
N THR A 165 -8.32 -3.21 3.02
CA THR A 165 -8.27 -3.13 4.49
C THR A 165 -8.99 -4.34 5.07
N LEU A 166 -8.74 -4.64 6.34
CA LEU A 166 -9.47 -5.69 7.05
C LEU A 166 -10.96 -5.32 7.15
N LYS A 167 -11.82 -6.33 7.02
CA LYS A 167 -13.28 -6.20 7.17
C LYS A 167 -13.69 -5.93 8.61
#